data_AF-A0A662XBE0-F1
#
_entry.id   AF-A0A662XBE0-F1
#
_cell.length_a   1.000
_cell.length_b   1.000
_cell.length_c   1.000
_cell.angle_alpha   90.00
_cell.angle_beta   90.00
_cell.angle_gamma   90.00
#
_symmetry.space_group_name_H-M   'P 1'
#
loop_
_entity.id
_entity.type
_entity.pdbx_description
1 polymer ?
#
loop_
_entity_poly.entity_id
_entity_poly.type
_entity_poly.pdbx_seq_one_letter_code
_entity_poly.pdbx_strand_id
1 'polypeptide(L)'
;IVVRRRLERQAQRVQRFWTAEFGFRSVGLDLSALETSIRETLSSRHGLQIGVISYRAQGQKLSKRILRLADELCEYFRLVDGLTRLERRDRPSTSSCGNDTVLEAVRLINGSATERHQLGLPSAGNGGGTLQARLLAGVTWGRPHAKVNQSVAFLVSREDTAERRLEGWRELCAAFSRDKTVLIYHLKNHYALIFALRERAGEASSSDDTTVANEDKARFPTQDPTIREMLTARKGQRPSTWIAWDEVLETLCSWRGYAVLEVSIM
;
A
#
# COMPACT_ATOMS: atom_id res chain seq x y z
N ILE A 1 11.46 -17.13 -18.92
CA ILE A 1 11.21 -18.32 -19.77
C ILE A 1 10.10 -19.23 -19.21
N VAL A 2 10.17 -19.65 -17.94
CA VAL A 2 9.16 -20.54 -17.31
C VAL A 2 7.74 -19.95 -17.29
N VAL A 3 7.61 -18.67 -16.90
CA VAL A 3 6.31 -17.96 -16.86
C VAL A 3 5.67 -17.86 -18.25
N ARG A 4 6.47 -17.54 -19.27
CA ARG A 4 6.01 -17.43 -20.67
C ARG A 4 5.45 -18.76 -21.21
N ARG A 5 6.15 -19.88 -20.99
CA ARG A 5 5.66 -21.22 -21.35
C ARG A 5 4.41 -21.65 -20.58
N ARG A 6 4.19 -21.10 -19.38
CA ARG A 6 2.94 -21.33 -18.60
C ARG A 6 1.77 -20.55 -19.21
N LEU A 7 1.99 -19.29 -19.55
CA LEU A 7 1.01 -18.42 -20.22
C LEU A 7 0.59 -18.99 -21.58
N GLU A 8 1.53 -19.45 -22.39
CA GLU A 8 1.24 -20.07 -23.70
C GLU A 8 0.36 -21.32 -23.56
N ARG A 9 0.64 -22.18 -22.56
CA ARG A 9 -0.18 -23.37 -22.30
C ARG A 9 -1.60 -23.03 -21.80
N GLN A 10 -1.73 -21.99 -20.97
CA GLN A 10 -3.03 -21.52 -20.51
C GLN A 10 -3.84 -20.90 -21.66
N ALA A 11 -3.22 -20.07 -22.49
CA ALA A 11 -3.85 -19.47 -23.68
C ALA A 11 -4.34 -20.55 -24.66
N GLN A 12 -3.53 -21.58 -24.94
CA GLN A 12 -3.93 -22.69 -25.81
C GLN A 12 -5.12 -23.50 -25.24
N ARG A 13 -5.17 -23.71 -23.92
CA ARG A 13 -6.30 -24.41 -23.26
C ARG A 13 -7.59 -23.60 -23.37
N VAL A 14 -7.52 -22.31 -23.11
CA VAL A 14 -8.64 -21.36 -23.25
C VAL A 14 -9.14 -21.34 -24.70
N GLN A 15 -8.23 -21.20 -25.66
CA GLN A 15 -8.55 -21.16 -27.08
C GLN A 15 -9.27 -22.43 -27.54
N ARG A 16 -8.75 -23.62 -27.20
CA ARG A 16 -9.39 -24.90 -27.55
C ARG A 16 -10.81 -25.03 -26.99
N PHE A 17 -11.00 -24.63 -25.74
CA PHE A 17 -12.33 -24.64 -25.12
C PHE A 17 -13.29 -23.70 -25.86
N TRP A 18 -12.83 -22.48 -26.18
CA TRP A 18 -13.67 -21.48 -26.83
C TRP A 18 -14.06 -21.86 -28.25
N THR A 19 -13.13 -22.45 -29.01
CA THR A 19 -13.41 -23.05 -30.31
C THR A 19 -14.43 -24.19 -30.20
N ALA A 20 -14.30 -25.08 -29.21
CA ALA A 20 -15.17 -26.23 -29.04
C ALA A 20 -16.59 -25.86 -28.58
N GLU A 21 -16.74 -24.96 -27.61
CA GLU A 21 -18.04 -24.63 -27.00
C GLU A 21 -18.78 -23.52 -27.75
N PHE A 22 -18.05 -22.62 -28.41
CA PHE A 22 -18.63 -21.42 -29.03
C PHE A 22 -18.33 -21.27 -30.53
N GLY A 23 -17.64 -22.24 -31.15
CA GLY A 23 -17.43 -22.31 -32.60
C GLY A 23 -16.42 -21.30 -33.16
N PHE A 24 -15.56 -20.71 -32.32
CA PHE A 24 -14.59 -19.72 -32.77
C PHE A 24 -13.50 -20.31 -33.67
N ARG A 25 -13.28 -19.68 -34.84
CA ARG A 25 -12.11 -19.97 -35.69
C ARG A 25 -10.84 -19.49 -35.00
N SER A 26 -9.74 -20.22 -35.17
CA SER A 26 -8.47 -19.92 -34.53
C SER A 26 -8.01 -18.51 -34.85
N VAL A 27 -8.20 -17.59 -33.90
CA VAL A 27 -7.35 -16.40 -33.83
C VAL A 27 -5.95 -16.93 -33.57
N GLY A 28 -4.92 -16.45 -34.28
CA GLY A 28 -3.54 -16.81 -33.94
C GLY A 28 -3.26 -16.58 -32.44
N LEU A 29 -2.09 -16.97 -31.95
CA LEU A 29 -1.65 -16.69 -30.56
C LEU A 29 -1.43 -15.18 -30.30
N ASP A 30 -2.16 -14.29 -30.96
CA ASP A 30 -2.31 -12.90 -30.57
C ASP A 30 -3.21 -12.85 -29.32
N LEU A 31 -2.54 -12.76 -28.18
CA LEU A 31 -3.13 -12.75 -26.85
C LEU A 31 -4.08 -11.56 -26.65
N SER A 32 -3.82 -10.43 -27.32
CA SER A 32 -4.65 -9.23 -27.23
C SER A 32 -5.96 -9.41 -27.99
N ALA A 33 -5.89 -10.01 -29.19
CA ALA A 33 -7.08 -10.34 -29.97
C ALA A 33 -7.95 -11.41 -29.29
N LEU A 34 -7.32 -12.40 -28.65
CA LEU A 34 -8.03 -13.41 -27.86
C LEU A 34 -8.73 -12.80 -26.63
N GLU A 35 -8.06 -11.88 -25.92
CA GLU A 35 -8.63 -11.15 -24.79
C GLU A 35 -9.88 -10.35 -25.20
N THR A 36 -9.79 -9.55 -26.26
CA THR A 36 -10.90 -8.73 -26.76
C THR A 36 -12.09 -9.60 -27.16
N SER A 37 -11.84 -10.67 -27.93
CA SER A 37 -12.88 -11.60 -28.37
C SER A 37 -13.62 -12.30 -27.21
N ILE A 38 -12.89 -12.72 -26.17
CA ILE A 38 -13.47 -13.34 -24.98
C ILE A 38 -14.31 -12.32 -24.19
N ARG A 39 -13.80 -11.10 -23.99
CA ARG A 39 -14.52 -10.01 -23.30
C ARG A 39 -15.83 -9.67 -24.01
N GLU A 40 -15.77 -9.49 -25.34
CA GLU A 40 -16.95 -9.17 -26.16
C GLU A 40 -18.00 -10.29 -26.12
N THR A 41 -17.56 -11.55 -26.20
CA THR A 41 -18.49 -12.68 -26.22
C THR A 41 -19.16 -12.90 -24.86
N LEU A 42 -18.43 -12.77 -23.76
CA LEU A 42 -18.99 -12.90 -22.41
C LEU A 42 -19.93 -11.73 -22.07
N SER A 43 -19.59 -10.52 -22.52
CA SER A 43 -20.46 -9.35 -22.39
C SER A 43 -21.74 -9.51 -23.20
N SER A 44 -21.64 -9.88 -24.49
CA SER A 44 -22.78 -9.97 -25.40
C SER A 44 -23.70 -11.15 -25.15
N ARG A 45 -23.17 -12.34 -24.85
CA ARG A 45 -24.00 -13.56 -24.68
C ARG A 45 -24.50 -13.79 -23.27
N HIS A 46 -23.78 -13.31 -22.26
CA HIS A 46 -24.06 -13.63 -20.86
C HIS A 46 -24.19 -12.39 -19.96
N GLY A 47 -24.05 -11.18 -20.51
CA GLY A 47 -24.10 -9.95 -19.72
C GLY A 47 -22.95 -9.83 -18.72
N LEU A 48 -21.86 -10.57 -18.90
CA LEU A 48 -20.74 -10.63 -17.97
C LEU A 48 -19.67 -9.61 -18.35
N GLN A 49 -19.49 -8.59 -17.50
CA GLN A 49 -18.38 -7.65 -17.62
C GLN A 49 -17.16 -8.16 -16.85
N ILE A 50 -16.11 -8.58 -17.56
CA ILE A 50 -14.80 -8.87 -16.95
C ILE A 50 -14.03 -7.56 -16.76
N GLY A 51 -14.54 -6.70 -15.88
CA GLY A 51 -13.82 -5.54 -15.37
C GLY A 51 -13.62 -5.76 -13.89
N VAL A 52 -12.42 -6.20 -13.48
CA VAL A 52 -11.98 -6.21 -12.07
C VAL A 52 -13.02 -6.80 -11.09
N ILE A 53 -13.02 -8.14 -10.97
CA ILE A 53 -13.62 -8.95 -9.89
C ILE A 53 -14.97 -8.45 -9.34
N SER A 54 -16.06 -8.79 -10.03
CA SER A 54 -17.37 -9.01 -9.42
C SER A 54 -18.29 -9.69 -10.45
N TYR A 55 -18.36 -11.02 -10.42
CA TYR A 55 -19.37 -11.74 -11.21
C TYR A 55 -20.74 -11.56 -10.56
N ARG A 56 -21.55 -10.62 -11.06
CA ARG A 56 -23.01 -10.62 -10.84
C ARG A 56 -23.67 -11.30 -12.04
N ALA A 57 -23.89 -12.60 -11.93
CA ALA A 57 -24.84 -13.29 -12.82
C ALA A 57 -26.26 -12.97 -12.32
N GLN A 58 -26.99 -12.12 -13.04
CA GLN A 58 -28.43 -11.96 -12.82
C GLN A 58 -29.11 -13.28 -13.23
N GLY A 59 -29.42 -14.12 -12.24
CA GLY A 59 -30.46 -15.16 -12.36
C GLY A 59 -30.14 -16.45 -13.14
N GLN A 60 -28.92 -16.66 -13.66
CA GLN A 60 -28.58 -17.91 -14.35
C GLN A 60 -27.56 -18.78 -13.60
N LYS A 61 -27.89 -20.07 -13.43
CA LYS A 61 -26.97 -21.10 -12.91
C LYS A 61 -25.86 -21.35 -13.94
N LEU A 62 -24.71 -20.72 -13.75
CA LEU A 62 -23.49 -21.01 -14.54
C LEU A 62 -22.98 -22.42 -14.22
N SER A 63 -22.55 -23.14 -15.25
CA SER A 63 -21.96 -24.47 -15.06
C SER A 63 -20.65 -24.36 -14.29
N LYS A 64 -20.34 -25.36 -13.45
CA LYS A 64 -19.07 -25.42 -12.70
C LYS A 64 -17.83 -25.33 -13.61
N ARG A 65 -17.96 -25.75 -14.86
CA ARG A 65 -16.91 -25.70 -15.89
C ARG A 65 -16.61 -24.26 -16.34
N ILE A 66 -17.64 -23.43 -16.46
CA ILE A 66 -17.49 -22.00 -16.82
C ILE A 66 -16.85 -21.21 -15.68
N LEU A 67 -17.25 -21.47 -14.42
CA LEU A 67 -16.66 -20.82 -13.25
C LEU A 67 -15.16 -21.13 -13.12
N ARG A 68 -14.76 -22.41 -13.27
CA ARG A 68 -13.34 -22.79 -13.23
C ARG A 68 -12.53 -22.11 -14.34
N LEU A 69 -13.09 -21.97 -15.53
CA LEU A 69 -12.43 -21.30 -16.65
C LEU A 69 -12.31 -19.79 -16.42
N ALA A 70 -13.34 -19.17 -15.84
CA ALA A 70 -13.32 -17.77 -15.44
C ALA A 70 -12.19 -17.50 -14.43
N ASP A 71 -11.98 -18.39 -13.46
CA ASP A 71 -10.85 -18.31 -12.52
C ASP A 71 -9.49 -18.47 -13.24
N GLU A 72 -9.37 -19.44 -14.15
CA GLU A 72 -8.15 -19.65 -14.95
C GLU A 72 -7.83 -18.43 -15.84
N LEU A 73 -8.85 -17.77 -16.40
CA LEU A 73 -8.72 -16.53 -17.16
C LEU A 73 -8.30 -15.35 -16.29
N CYS A 74 -8.89 -15.20 -15.10
CA CYS A 74 -8.49 -14.16 -14.15
C CYS A 74 -7.02 -14.32 -13.73
N GLU A 75 -6.57 -15.54 -13.46
CA GLU A 75 -5.16 -15.83 -13.19
C GLU A 75 -4.27 -15.54 -14.39
N TYR A 76 -4.70 -15.91 -15.60
CA TYR A 76 -3.98 -15.58 -16.83
C TYR A 76 -3.79 -14.06 -17.00
N PHE A 77 -4.86 -13.26 -16.88
CA PHE A 77 -4.78 -11.81 -17.02
C PHE A 77 -3.93 -11.15 -15.93
N ARG A 78 -3.98 -11.65 -14.69
CA ARG A 78 -3.08 -11.20 -13.61
C ARG A 78 -1.61 -11.43 -13.95
N LEU A 79 -1.29 -12.60 -14.51
CA LEU A 79 0.07 -12.94 -14.90
C LEU A 79 0.56 -12.12 -16.10
N VAL A 80 -0.32 -11.86 -17.08
CA VAL A 80 0.00 -10.99 -18.23
C VAL A 80 0.25 -9.55 -17.77
N ASP A 81 -0.65 -8.95 -16.98
CA ASP A 81 -0.45 -7.58 -16.44
C ASP A 81 0.82 -7.49 -15.59
N GLY A 82 1.11 -8.51 -14.78
CA GLY A 82 2.36 -8.63 -14.03
C GLY A 82 3.59 -8.64 -14.95
N LEU A 83 3.55 -9.38 -16.06
CA LEU A 83 4.62 -9.43 -17.06
C LEU A 83 4.80 -8.08 -17.76
N THR A 84 3.69 -7.46 -18.20
CA THR A 84 3.69 -6.14 -18.82
C THR A 84 4.29 -5.09 -17.88
N ARG A 85 3.93 -5.11 -16.58
CA ARG A 85 4.52 -4.22 -15.56
C ARG A 85 6.01 -4.43 -15.39
N LEU A 86 6.51 -5.67 -15.48
CA LEU A 86 7.93 -5.98 -15.40
C LEU A 86 8.71 -5.48 -16.63
N GLU A 87 8.08 -5.50 -17.80
CA GLU A 87 8.63 -5.10 -19.10
C GLU A 87 8.54 -3.60 -19.40
N ARG A 88 7.79 -2.81 -18.60
CA ARG A 88 7.76 -1.34 -18.71
C ARG A 88 9.18 -0.78 -18.57
N ARG A 89 9.66 -0.14 -19.64
CA ARG A 89 10.94 0.60 -19.66
C ARG A 89 10.86 1.86 -18.79
N ASP A 90 9.71 2.53 -18.85
CA ASP A 90 9.40 3.67 -17.98
C ASP A 90 8.71 3.16 -16.72
N ARG A 91 9.52 2.71 -15.75
CA ARG A 91 9.01 2.50 -14.40
C ARG A 91 8.86 3.89 -13.77
N PRO A 92 7.63 4.38 -13.47
CA PRO A 92 7.50 5.63 -12.75
C PRO A 92 8.28 5.49 -11.46
N SER A 93 9.23 6.40 -11.27
CA SER A 93 10.11 6.32 -10.12
C SER A 93 9.28 6.54 -8.86
N THR A 94 9.16 5.55 -7.99
CA THR A 94 8.51 5.76 -6.69
C THR A 94 9.25 6.79 -5.85
N SER A 95 10.50 7.12 -6.21
CA SER A 95 11.25 8.21 -5.58
C SER A 95 10.67 9.60 -5.90
N SER A 96 9.85 9.75 -6.94
CA SER A 96 9.18 11.03 -7.25
C SER A 96 7.90 11.24 -6.42
N CYS A 97 7.43 10.23 -5.68
CA CYS A 97 6.27 10.33 -4.78
C CYS A 97 6.72 10.46 -3.32
N GLY A 98 7.02 11.69 -2.91
CA GLY A 98 7.38 12.04 -1.52
C GLY A 98 6.16 12.37 -0.66
N ASN A 99 6.39 12.73 0.61
CA ASN A 99 5.33 13.17 1.53
C ASN A 99 4.52 14.32 0.93
N ASP A 100 5.19 15.25 0.22
CA ASP A 100 4.56 16.36 -0.49
C ASP A 100 3.49 15.90 -1.48
N THR A 101 3.76 14.82 -2.23
CA THR A 101 2.81 14.24 -3.18
C THR A 101 1.57 13.69 -2.47
N VAL A 102 1.73 13.08 -1.28
CA VAL A 102 0.60 12.59 -0.47
C VAL A 102 -0.23 13.76 0.05
N LEU A 103 0.43 14.81 0.55
CA LEU A 103 -0.24 16.01 1.04
C LEU A 103 -0.99 16.74 -0.08
N GLU A 104 -0.37 16.85 -1.26
CA GLU A 104 -0.99 17.43 -2.46
C GLU A 104 -2.16 16.57 -2.95
N ALA A 105 -2.03 15.24 -2.94
CA ALA A 105 -3.14 14.35 -3.29
C ALA A 105 -4.35 14.57 -2.37
N VAL A 106 -4.14 14.76 -1.06
CA VAL A 106 -5.23 15.09 -0.13
C VAL A 106 -5.86 16.46 -0.45
N ARG A 107 -5.05 17.47 -0.79
CA ARG A 107 -5.57 18.78 -1.24
C ARG A 107 -6.40 18.65 -2.51
N LEU A 108 -5.96 17.85 -3.47
CA LEU A 108 -6.68 17.58 -4.72
C LEU A 108 -7.99 16.81 -4.46
N ILE A 109 -8.02 15.93 -3.46
CA ILE A 109 -9.26 15.27 -3.06
C ILE A 109 -10.27 16.30 -2.52
N ASN A 110 -9.81 17.32 -1.81
CA ASN A 110 -10.69 18.42 -1.39
C ASN A 110 -10.96 19.45 -2.50
N GLY A 111 -10.25 19.36 -3.63
CA GLY A 111 -10.29 20.33 -4.72
C GLY A 111 -11.66 20.42 -5.37
N SER A 112 -11.88 21.53 -6.07
CA SER A 112 -13.12 21.79 -6.78
C SER A 112 -13.39 20.72 -7.85
N ALA A 113 -14.65 20.53 -8.22
CA ALA A 113 -15.03 19.61 -9.30
C ALA A 113 -14.27 19.89 -10.61
N THR A 114 -13.95 21.16 -10.88
CA THR A 114 -13.18 21.62 -12.04
C THR A 114 -11.73 21.13 -12.03
N GLU A 115 -11.02 21.28 -10.89
CA GLU A 115 -9.63 20.82 -10.75
C GLU A 115 -9.53 19.29 -10.84
N ARG A 116 -10.50 18.59 -10.26
CA ARG A 116 -10.59 17.13 -10.31
C ARG A 116 -10.86 16.63 -11.72
N HIS A 117 -11.73 17.32 -12.47
CA HIS A 117 -12.06 16.96 -13.86
C HIS A 117 -10.86 17.13 -14.81
N GLN A 118 -10.06 18.19 -14.64
CA GLN A 118 -8.83 18.40 -15.45
C GLN A 118 -7.79 17.29 -15.25
N LEU A 119 -7.80 16.64 -14.08
CA LEU A 119 -6.91 15.54 -13.73
C LEU A 119 -7.52 14.14 -13.97
N GLY A 120 -8.71 14.05 -14.55
CA GLY A 120 -9.40 12.79 -14.81
C GLY A 120 -9.84 12.03 -13.54
N LEU A 121 -9.96 12.74 -12.40
CA LEU A 121 -10.44 12.17 -11.15
C LEU A 121 -11.98 12.17 -11.11
N PRO A 122 -12.62 11.16 -10.51
CA PRO A 122 -14.07 11.13 -10.37
C PRO A 122 -14.55 12.34 -9.56
N SER A 123 -15.76 12.82 -9.89
CA SER A 123 -16.42 13.89 -9.12
C SER A 123 -16.45 13.50 -7.64
N ALA A 124 -16.16 14.46 -6.76
CA ALA A 124 -16.25 14.24 -5.33
C ALA A 124 -17.65 13.71 -5.01
N GLY A 125 -17.75 12.53 -4.41
CA GLY A 125 -19.04 12.00 -3.98
C GLY A 125 -19.68 12.93 -2.96
N ASN A 126 -21.01 12.99 -2.93
CA ASN A 126 -21.81 13.83 -2.01
C ASN A 126 -21.63 13.50 -0.50
N GLY A 127 -20.59 12.75 -0.12
CA GLY A 127 -20.31 12.28 1.24
C GLY A 127 -19.36 13.18 2.03
N GLY A 128 -19.86 14.36 2.43
CA GLY A 128 -19.85 14.83 3.83
C GLY A 128 -18.57 15.11 4.63
N GLY A 129 -17.35 15.03 4.10
CA GLY A 129 -16.17 15.37 4.92
C GLY A 129 -14.98 15.91 4.15
N THR A 130 -14.28 16.88 4.73
CA THR A 130 -13.04 17.45 4.16
C THR A 130 -11.87 16.65 4.71
N LEU A 131 -11.03 16.08 3.85
CA LEU A 131 -9.83 15.39 4.30
C LEU A 131 -8.78 16.41 4.72
N GLN A 132 -8.08 16.16 5.82
CA GLN A 132 -6.90 16.91 6.19
C GLN A 132 -5.71 15.97 6.23
N ALA A 133 -4.54 16.47 5.84
CA ALA A 133 -3.29 15.74 6.02
C ALA A 133 -2.20 16.65 6.55
N ARG A 134 -1.38 16.11 7.46
CA ARG A 134 -0.25 16.81 8.08
C ARG A 134 0.89 15.84 8.39
N LEU A 135 2.09 16.38 8.52
CA LEU A 135 3.23 15.62 9.06
C LEU A 135 3.10 15.56 10.58
N LEU A 136 2.88 14.35 11.11
CA LEU A 136 2.77 14.12 12.55
C LEU A 136 4.17 14.06 13.19
N ALA A 137 5.02 13.17 12.70
CA ALA A 137 6.37 12.96 13.25
C ALA A 137 7.42 12.86 12.15
N GLY A 138 8.61 13.41 12.38
CA GLY A 138 9.73 13.39 11.43
C GLY A 138 10.84 14.36 11.82
N VAL A 139 11.86 14.51 10.97
CA VAL A 139 12.94 15.48 11.18
C VAL A 139 12.64 16.82 10.50
N THR A 140 13.32 17.90 10.92
CA THR A 140 13.13 19.23 10.32
C THR A 140 13.69 19.33 8.89
N TRP A 141 12.98 20.07 8.05
CA TRP A 141 13.43 20.51 6.72
C TRP A 141 14.33 21.75 6.85
N GLY A 142 15.63 21.56 7.01
CA GLY A 142 16.59 22.67 6.92
C GLY A 142 17.04 22.93 5.49
N ARG A 143 16.31 23.73 4.70
CA ARG A 143 16.79 24.64 3.62
C ARG A 143 15.70 25.66 3.18
N PRO A 144 16.07 26.86 2.69
CA PRO A 144 15.20 28.05 2.56
C PRO A 144 14.23 28.05 1.35
N HIS A 145 14.18 26.96 0.57
CA HIS A 145 13.43 26.94 -0.70
C HIS A 145 12.16 26.07 -0.66
N ALA A 146 11.78 25.52 0.50
CA ALA A 146 10.50 24.85 0.65
C ALA A 146 9.37 25.90 0.64
N LYS A 147 8.66 26.01 -0.48
CA LYS A 147 7.49 26.91 -0.66
C LYS A 147 6.27 26.53 0.20
N VAL A 148 6.41 25.61 1.16
CA VAL A 148 5.30 25.15 2.00
C VAL A 148 5.78 25.11 3.44
N ASN A 149 5.19 25.95 4.28
CA ASN A 149 5.30 25.91 5.75
C ASN A 149 4.71 24.58 6.27
N GLN A 150 5.40 23.46 6.06
CA GLN A 150 5.00 22.18 6.64
C GLN A 150 5.60 22.08 8.03
N SER A 151 4.82 22.52 9.03
CA SER A 151 5.14 22.25 10.42
C SER A 151 4.92 20.76 10.71
N VAL A 152 5.99 20.07 11.07
CA VAL A 152 5.91 18.74 11.67
C VAL A 152 5.48 18.93 13.13
N ALA A 153 4.47 18.22 13.59
CA ALA A 153 3.96 18.41 14.96
C ALA A 153 4.92 17.90 16.04
N PHE A 154 5.58 16.76 15.77
CA PHE A 154 6.58 16.19 16.66
C PHE A 154 7.91 16.01 15.92
N LEU A 155 8.93 16.76 16.36
CA LEU A 155 10.27 16.65 15.80
C LEU A 155 11.04 15.54 16.48
N VAL A 156 11.64 14.68 15.66
CA VAL A 156 12.51 13.61 16.11
C VAL A 156 13.97 14.01 15.92
N SER A 157 14.81 13.71 16.91
CA SER A 157 16.27 13.81 16.84
C SER A 157 16.94 12.53 17.32
N ARG A 158 18.17 12.28 16.87
CA ARG A 158 18.98 11.16 17.40
C ARG A 158 19.43 11.41 18.84
N GLU A 159 19.49 12.68 19.21
CA GLU A 159 19.90 13.22 20.49
C GLU A 159 18.72 13.36 21.47
N ASP A 160 17.50 12.97 21.07
CA ASP A 160 16.33 13.02 21.95
C ASP A 160 16.56 12.18 23.21
N THR A 161 16.18 12.72 24.36
CA THR A 161 16.23 11.98 25.64
C THR A 161 15.15 10.90 25.69
N ALA A 162 15.24 9.98 26.65
CA ALA A 162 14.23 8.94 26.84
C ALA A 162 12.83 9.56 27.07
N GLU A 163 12.76 10.66 27.81
CA GLU A 163 11.52 11.40 28.10
C GLU A 163 10.92 12.00 26.83
N ARG A 164 11.75 12.56 25.94
CA ARG A 164 11.31 13.09 24.64
C ARG A 164 10.79 12.00 23.72
N ARG A 165 11.43 10.84 23.70
CA ARG A 165 10.94 9.69 22.91
C ARG A 165 9.62 9.16 23.45
N LEU A 166 9.44 9.17 24.77
CA LEU A 166 8.20 8.82 25.43
C LEU A 166 7.08 9.83 25.12
N GLU A 167 7.39 11.12 25.12
CA GLU A 167 6.47 12.17 24.66
C GLU A 167 6.04 11.92 23.21
N GLY A 168 6.98 11.63 22.31
CA GLY A 168 6.68 11.30 20.91
C GLY A 168 5.79 10.06 20.76
N TRP A 169 5.99 9.04 21.59
CA TRP A 169 5.11 7.87 21.63
C TRP A 169 3.69 8.23 22.08
N ARG A 170 3.55 9.08 23.12
CA ARG A 170 2.24 9.54 23.59
C ARG A 170 1.51 10.35 22.52
N GLU A 171 2.21 11.22 21.80
CA GLU A 171 1.65 11.95 20.65
C GLU A 171 1.16 11.01 19.54
N LEU A 172 1.94 9.97 19.23
CA LEU A 172 1.53 8.94 18.27
C LEU A 172 0.26 8.21 18.73
N CYS A 173 0.20 7.78 19.99
CA CYS A 173 -0.96 7.14 20.59
C CYS A 173 -2.20 8.04 20.59
N ALA A 174 -2.01 9.32 20.92
CA ALA A 174 -3.08 10.32 20.90
C ALA A 174 -3.63 10.51 19.49
N ALA A 175 -2.76 10.59 18.47
CA ALA A 175 -3.16 10.69 17.07
C ALA A 175 -3.85 9.43 16.56
N PHE A 176 -3.33 8.24 16.91
CA PHE A 176 -3.90 6.96 16.52
C PHE A 176 -5.30 6.73 17.10
N SER A 177 -5.58 7.28 18.29
CA SER A 177 -6.86 7.11 18.99
C SER A 177 -7.93 8.10 18.54
N ARG A 178 -7.62 9.06 17.65
CA ARG A 178 -8.62 10.00 17.14
C ARG A 178 -9.54 9.34 16.15
N ASP A 179 -10.83 9.57 16.31
CA ASP A 179 -11.84 9.12 15.36
C ASP A 179 -11.57 9.65 13.95
N LYS A 180 -11.93 8.85 12.95
CA LYS A 180 -11.79 9.17 11.52
C LYS A 180 -10.38 9.59 11.10
N THR A 181 -9.36 9.14 11.85
CA THR A 181 -7.96 9.45 11.60
C THR A 181 -7.21 8.17 11.25
N VAL A 182 -6.33 8.25 10.25
CA VAL A 182 -5.39 7.19 9.90
C VAL A 182 -3.97 7.73 9.91
N LEU A 183 -3.03 6.87 10.31
CA LEU A 183 -1.62 7.22 10.29
C LEU A 183 -0.90 6.41 9.22
N ILE A 184 -0.10 7.10 8.41
CA ILE A 184 0.69 6.53 7.32
C ILE A 184 2.16 6.69 7.67
N TYR A 185 2.87 5.59 7.77
CA TYR A 185 4.30 5.55 8.00
C TYR A 185 5.06 5.47 6.68
N HIS A 186 5.91 6.47 6.41
CA HIS A 186 6.81 6.48 5.28
C HIS A 186 8.14 5.80 5.63
N LEU A 187 8.30 4.58 5.11
CA LEU A 187 9.50 3.76 5.19
C LEU A 187 10.37 3.96 3.95
N LYS A 188 11.52 3.27 3.91
CA LYS A 188 12.53 3.42 2.85
C LYS A 188 12.02 3.59 1.43
N ASN A 189 11.20 2.66 0.96
CA ASN A 189 10.68 2.64 -0.40
C ASN A 189 9.17 2.31 -0.41
N HIS A 190 8.46 2.66 0.66
CA HIS A 190 7.08 2.24 0.86
C HIS A 190 6.34 3.12 1.86
N TYR A 191 5.06 3.35 1.62
CA TYR A 191 4.13 3.90 2.60
C TYR A 191 3.26 2.77 3.13
N ALA A 192 3.15 2.66 4.44
CA ALA A 192 2.33 1.65 5.10
C ALA A 192 1.43 2.29 6.15
N LEU A 193 0.23 1.74 6.32
CA LEU A 193 -0.62 2.15 7.45
C LEU A 193 -0.04 1.65 8.77
N ILE A 194 -0.33 2.40 9.82
CA ILE A 194 -0.18 1.96 11.20
C ILE A 194 -1.51 1.33 11.61
N PHE A 195 -1.51 0.04 11.94
CA PHE A 195 -2.73 -0.73 12.20
C PHE A 195 -3.03 -0.89 13.69
N ALA A 196 -2.01 -0.89 14.54
CA ALA A 196 -2.16 -1.01 15.98
C ALA A 196 -0.91 -0.48 16.68
N LEU A 197 -1.09 -0.09 17.95
CA LEU A 197 -0.02 0.27 18.88
C LEU A 197 -0.16 -0.61 20.13
N ARG A 198 0.97 -0.96 20.76
CA ARG A 198 0.96 -1.67 22.04
C ARG A 198 2.14 -1.27 22.91
N GLU A 199 1.93 -1.44 24.20
CA GLU A 199 2.98 -1.42 25.22
C GLU A 199 2.99 -2.79 25.91
N ARG A 200 4.17 -3.33 26.19
CA ARG A 200 4.33 -4.56 26.97
C ARG A 200 5.49 -4.41 27.95
N ALA A 201 5.39 -5.06 29.10
CA ALA A 201 6.54 -5.19 29.98
C ALA A 201 7.68 -5.90 29.23
N GLY A 202 8.85 -5.29 29.17
CA GLY A 202 10.08 -5.97 28.82
C GLY A 202 10.60 -6.74 30.02
N GLU A 203 11.36 -7.78 29.75
CA GLU A 203 12.04 -8.52 30.80
C GLU A 203 13.06 -7.58 31.43
N ALA A 204 12.90 -7.30 32.72
CA ALA A 204 13.93 -6.61 33.47
C ALA A 204 15.20 -7.45 33.34
N SER A 205 16.28 -6.85 32.83
CA SER A 205 17.57 -7.51 32.73
C SER A 205 17.96 -8.02 34.11
N SER A 206 17.73 -9.30 34.38
CA SER A 206 18.23 -9.96 35.57
C SER A 206 19.74 -9.88 35.47
N SER A 207 20.34 -9.12 36.38
CA SER A 207 21.78 -8.87 36.47
C SER A 207 22.53 -10.10 36.97
N ASP A 208 22.34 -11.25 36.32
CA ASP A 208 23.09 -12.48 36.52
C ASP A 208 22.85 -13.38 35.30
N ASP A 209 23.78 -13.34 34.35
CA ASP A 209 24.56 -14.49 33.92
C ASP A 209 25.19 -14.22 32.53
N THR A 210 26.43 -14.65 32.40
CA THR A 210 27.33 -14.40 31.28
C THR A 210 26.98 -15.32 30.12
N THR A 211 26.26 -14.89 29.09
CA THR A 211 26.30 -15.57 27.77
C THR A 211 25.93 -14.66 26.59
N VAL A 212 26.86 -14.63 25.62
CA VAL A 212 26.76 -14.25 24.20
C VAL A 212 26.01 -12.95 23.84
N ALA A 213 26.82 -11.90 23.65
CA ALA A 213 26.47 -10.67 23.00
C ALA A 213 25.75 -10.90 21.65
N ASN A 214 24.47 -10.53 21.59
CA ASN A 214 23.88 -10.06 20.35
C ASN A 214 24.42 -8.63 20.11
N GLU A 215 25.32 -8.49 19.15
CA GLU A 215 25.99 -7.24 18.78
C GLU A 215 25.08 -6.21 18.07
N ASP A 216 23.76 -6.34 18.18
CA ASP A 216 22.83 -5.29 17.73
C ASP A 216 22.65 -4.27 18.85
N LYS A 217 23.66 -3.37 18.92
CA LYS A 217 23.70 -2.17 19.75
C LYS A 217 22.35 -1.45 19.77
N ALA A 218 21.59 -1.59 20.86
CA ALA A 218 20.53 -0.65 21.19
C ALA A 218 21.17 0.73 21.34
N ARG A 219 21.09 1.55 20.28
CA ARG A 219 21.66 2.92 20.21
C ARG A 219 20.96 3.90 21.16
N PHE A 220 19.94 3.42 21.83
CA PHE A 220 18.99 4.12 22.65
C PHE A 220 18.84 3.35 23.96
N PRO A 221 19.65 3.67 24.99
CA PRO A 221 19.51 3.02 26.29
C PRO A 221 18.20 3.51 26.94
N THR A 222 17.25 2.61 27.10
CA THR A 222 15.96 2.87 27.77
C THR A 222 16.08 2.40 29.22
N GLN A 223 15.92 3.31 30.19
CA GLN A 223 15.83 2.96 31.62
C GLN A 223 14.46 2.34 31.98
N ASP A 224 13.49 2.49 31.08
CA ASP A 224 12.15 1.92 31.20
C ASP A 224 12.11 0.54 30.54
N PRO A 225 11.78 -0.54 31.27
CA PRO A 225 11.67 -1.87 30.69
C PRO A 225 10.48 -1.99 29.72
N THR A 226 9.60 -0.99 29.62
CA THR A 226 8.42 -1.05 28.75
C THR A 226 8.80 -0.99 27.26
N ILE A 227 8.45 -2.05 26.53
CA ILE A 227 8.64 -2.15 25.09
C ILE A 227 7.41 -1.59 24.38
N ARG A 228 7.63 -0.60 23.52
CA ARG A 228 6.61 0.11 22.74
C ARG A 228 6.71 -0.30 21.29
N GLU A 229 5.62 -0.80 20.73
CA GLU A 229 5.62 -1.42 19.40
C GLU A 229 4.44 -0.99 18.55
N MET A 230 4.71 -0.89 17.26
CA MET A 230 3.75 -0.50 16.23
C MET A 230 3.54 -1.63 15.23
N LEU A 231 2.29 -1.97 14.95
CA LEU A 231 1.92 -2.94 13.92
C LEU A 231 1.82 -2.23 12.57
N THR A 232 2.65 -2.64 11.61
CA THR A 232 2.62 -2.11 10.25
C THR A 232 2.84 -3.22 9.22
N ALA A 233 2.66 -2.90 7.93
CA ALA A 233 2.96 -3.79 6.82
C ALA A 233 4.35 -3.46 6.26
N ARG A 234 5.23 -4.46 6.19
CA ARG A 234 6.46 -4.35 5.36
C ARG A 234 6.10 -4.55 3.89
N LYS A 235 6.95 -4.07 2.98
CA LYS A 235 6.69 -4.04 1.52
C LYS A 235 6.21 -5.40 1.01
N GLY A 236 4.99 -5.43 0.46
CA GLY A 236 4.40 -6.62 -0.16
C GLY A 236 3.87 -7.68 0.83
N GLN A 237 3.80 -7.36 2.12
CA GLN A 237 3.33 -8.26 3.17
C GLN A 237 1.99 -7.81 3.74
N ARG A 238 1.22 -8.74 4.31
CA ARG A 238 0.08 -8.40 5.18
C ARG A 238 0.59 -7.75 6.47
N PRO A 239 -0.24 -7.01 7.23
CA PRO A 239 0.16 -6.47 8.53
C PRO A 239 0.51 -7.62 9.47
N SER A 240 1.80 -7.89 9.67
CA SER A 240 2.28 -9.03 10.43
C SER A 240 3.47 -8.71 11.33
N THR A 241 3.97 -7.47 11.29
CA THR A 241 5.22 -7.11 11.96
C THR A 241 4.96 -6.00 12.97
N TRP A 242 5.25 -6.33 14.23
CA TRP A 242 5.42 -5.35 15.30
C TRP A 242 6.86 -4.82 15.22
N ILE A 243 7.02 -3.52 15.06
CA ILE A 243 8.33 -2.85 15.08
C ILE A 243 8.44 -1.97 16.31
N ALA A 244 9.61 -1.96 16.94
CA ALA A 244 9.85 -1.17 18.14
C ALA A 244 9.79 0.33 17.81
N TRP A 245 9.33 1.14 18.76
CA TRP A 245 9.30 2.60 18.60
C TRP A 245 10.70 3.16 18.30
N ASP A 246 11.72 2.62 18.95
CA ASP A 246 13.12 3.00 18.70
C ASP A 246 13.57 2.72 17.26
N GLU A 247 13.14 1.61 16.64
CA GLU A 247 13.39 1.31 15.21
C GLU A 247 12.69 2.32 14.30
N VAL A 248 11.47 2.74 14.68
CA VAL A 248 10.71 3.77 13.96
C VAL A 248 11.47 5.09 14.00
N LEU A 249 11.90 5.53 15.18
CA LEU A 249 12.66 6.77 15.37
C LEU A 249 14.00 6.74 14.61
N GLU A 250 14.72 5.62 14.64
CA GLU A 250 15.95 5.46 13.87
C GLU A 250 15.68 5.62 12.37
N THR A 251 14.60 5.01 11.88
CA THR A 251 14.19 5.15 10.48
C THR A 251 13.86 6.60 10.17
N LEU A 252 13.03 7.29 10.96
CA LEU A 252 12.71 8.71 10.76
C LEU A 252 13.97 9.60 10.74
N CYS A 253 14.94 9.30 11.60
CA CYS A 253 16.24 9.99 11.67
C CYS A 253 17.25 9.58 10.60
N SER A 254 16.96 8.56 9.78
CA SER A 254 17.88 8.07 8.75
C SER A 254 17.80 8.87 7.45
N TRP A 255 16.66 9.49 7.15
CA TRP A 255 16.50 10.33 5.97
C TRP A 255 15.41 11.38 6.18
N ARG A 256 15.67 12.59 5.68
CA ARG A 256 14.80 13.76 5.85
C ARG A 256 13.40 13.62 5.29
N GLY A 257 13.20 12.72 4.33
CA GLY A 257 11.88 12.48 3.74
C GLY A 257 11.04 11.44 4.48
N TYR A 258 11.57 10.71 5.46
CA TYR A 258 10.76 9.78 6.26
C TYR A 258 9.97 10.53 7.31
N ALA A 259 8.68 10.19 7.40
CA ALA A 259 7.74 10.81 8.31
C ALA A 259 6.61 9.84 8.65
N VAL A 260 5.91 10.13 9.74
CA VAL A 260 4.55 9.67 9.97
C VAL A 260 3.61 10.78 9.53
N LEU A 261 2.73 10.49 8.58
CA LEU A 261 1.65 11.38 8.17
C LEU A 261 0.39 11.02 8.94
N GLU A 262 -0.36 12.05 9.31
CA GLU A 262 -1.72 11.91 9.82
C GLU A 262 -2.68 12.37 8.74
N VAL A 263 -3.70 11.57 8.45
CA VAL A 263 -4.79 11.90 7.52
C VAL A 263 -6.11 11.71 8.25
N SER A 264 -6.97 12.73 8.28
CA SER A 264 -8.24 12.71 9.00
C SER A 264 -9.39 13.25 8.16
N ILE A 265 -10.61 12.81 8.46
CA ILE A 265 -11.84 13.40 7.90
C ILE A 265 -12.40 14.39 8.93
N MET A 266 -12.53 15.66 8.54
CA MET A 266 -13.28 16.68 9.29
C MET A 266 -14.77 16.61 8.97
#